data_AF-A0A261D4Z0-F1
#
_entry.id   AF-A0A261D4Z0-F1
#
_cell.length_a   1.000
_cell.length_b   1.000
_cell.length_c   1.000
_cell.angle_alpha   90.00
_cell.angle_beta   90.00
_cell.angle_gamma   90.00
#
_symmetry.space_group_name_H-M   'P 1'
#
loop_
_entity.id
_entity.type
_entity.pdbx_description
1 polymer ?
#
loop_
_entity_poly.entity_id
_entity_poly.type
_entity_poly.pdbx_seq_one_letter_code
_entity_poly.pdbx_strand_id
1 'polypeptide(L)'
;MTITISHTAADGTLVEGTSKGDGTNTILKAHGFRWFRTLGLWGIAASRDRQPNEYKINRAADALRAAGHTVTVDIDRDHRPAADAEADRLARQDGRAAALAAKATRKHQAAQAAWDKDKAATAALPPGGEPIKVGHHSEGRHRNALDKAWKTLGAAVAAEATATDADHRAQAAAATTGHRYNPRTVANRIDTLEAEHRADQRALDGHTRTLFTDAHGHKRTKTTPAATGTHRDRIIARMAQRAEDIAHWTSIRADQIDAGQATDYTREAITPGDLVRDRYNDWLRVRRTNAKSVTVEYPTRHGGGMLTATIKYPDLTGHRVATPAADDQDPKSATTRQAG
;
A
#
# COMPACT_ATOMS: atom_id res chain seq x y z
N MET A 1 1.93 -22.67 33.65
CA MET A 1 0.73 -21.90 33.26
C MET A 1 0.22 -22.41 31.92
N THR A 2 -1.07 -22.20 31.66
CA THR A 2 -1.70 -22.60 30.40
C THR A 2 -1.76 -21.39 29.48
N ILE A 3 -1.21 -21.53 28.28
CA ILE A 3 -1.18 -20.49 27.23
C ILE A 3 -1.98 -21.03 26.04
N THR A 4 -2.85 -20.20 25.48
CA THR A 4 -3.59 -20.54 24.26
C THR A 4 -3.17 -19.59 23.14
N ILE A 5 -2.70 -20.13 22.02
CA ILE A 5 -2.50 -19.36 20.78
C ILE A 5 -3.67 -19.68 19.87
N SER A 6 -4.57 -18.72 19.66
CA SER A 6 -5.73 -18.86 18.80
C SER A 6 -5.56 -18.08 17.50
N HIS A 7 -6.17 -18.57 16.42
CA HIS A 7 -6.33 -17.82 15.19
C HIS A 7 -7.71 -18.04 14.59
N THR A 8 -8.39 -16.93 14.31
CA THR A 8 -9.61 -16.85 13.50
C THR A 8 -9.45 -15.74 12.46
N ALA A 9 -10.25 -15.76 11.38
CA ALA A 9 -10.24 -14.68 10.41
C ALA A 9 -10.60 -13.32 11.05
N ALA A 10 -11.59 -13.30 11.96
CA ALA A 10 -12.08 -12.06 12.57
C ALA A 10 -11.07 -11.42 13.53
N ASP A 11 -10.45 -12.22 14.41
CA ASP A 11 -9.57 -11.72 15.48
C ASP A 11 -8.10 -11.67 15.07
N GLY A 12 -7.73 -12.50 14.09
CA GLY A 12 -6.36 -12.77 13.73
C GLY A 12 -5.70 -13.69 14.77
N THR A 13 -4.37 -13.67 14.84
CA THR A 13 -3.63 -14.49 15.81
C THR A 13 -3.46 -13.75 17.13
N LEU A 14 -4.00 -14.33 18.20
CA LEU A 14 -3.93 -13.83 19.57
C LEU A 14 -3.34 -14.89 20.52
N VAL A 15 -2.82 -14.44 21.66
CA VAL A 15 -2.27 -15.30 22.71
C VAL A 15 -2.89 -14.92 24.04
N GLU A 16 -3.58 -15.88 24.64
CA GLU A 16 -4.25 -15.79 25.93
C GLU A 16 -3.49 -16.57 27.01
N GLY A 17 -3.80 -16.31 28.29
CA GLY A 17 -3.12 -16.95 29.41
C GLY A 17 -1.72 -16.38 29.70
N THR A 18 -1.39 -15.22 29.13
CA THR A 18 -0.14 -14.48 29.37
C THR A 18 -0.44 -13.04 29.78
N SER A 19 0.50 -12.41 30.48
CA SER A 19 0.41 -11.02 30.90
C SER A 19 1.71 -10.26 30.63
N LYS A 20 1.63 -8.93 30.58
CA LYS A 20 2.83 -8.12 30.35
C LYS A 20 3.77 -8.20 31.55
N GLY A 21 4.89 -8.90 31.38
CA GLY A 21 5.94 -9.01 32.41
C GLY A 21 6.09 -10.41 33.03
N ASP A 22 5.33 -11.40 32.57
CA ASP A 22 5.39 -12.79 33.01
C ASP A 22 6.57 -13.62 32.45
N GLY A 23 7.51 -12.98 31.75
CA GLY A 23 8.67 -13.62 31.14
C GLY A 23 8.42 -14.23 29.74
N THR A 24 7.17 -14.38 29.29
CA THR A 24 6.86 -14.86 27.92
C THR A 24 7.17 -13.84 26.83
N ASN A 25 7.33 -12.58 27.23
CA ASN A 25 7.53 -11.45 26.34
C ASN A 25 8.77 -11.60 25.43
N THR A 26 9.85 -12.20 25.93
CA THR A 26 11.10 -12.41 25.18
C THR A 26 10.88 -13.45 24.09
N ILE A 27 10.25 -14.57 24.43
CA ILE A 27 9.91 -15.67 23.52
C ILE A 27 8.96 -15.16 22.43
N LEU A 28 7.83 -14.57 22.81
CA LEU A 28 6.82 -14.08 21.86
C LEU A 28 7.38 -13.03 20.91
N LYS A 29 8.17 -12.06 21.40
CA LYS A 29 8.83 -11.05 20.55
C LYS A 29 9.80 -11.69 19.56
N ALA A 30 10.60 -12.67 19.98
CA ALA A 30 11.56 -13.36 19.12
C ALA A 30 10.88 -14.06 17.93
N HIS A 31 9.63 -14.49 18.11
CA HIS A 31 8.82 -15.12 17.05
C HIS A 31 7.89 -14.15 16.31
N GLY A 32 8.05 -12.84 16.52
CA GLY A 32 7.34 -11.81 15.76
C GLY A 32 5.95 -11.46 16.28
N PHE A 33 5.62 -11.83 17.52
CA PHE A 33 4.43 -11.36 18.21
C PHE A 33 4.69 -9.98 18.83
N ARG A 34 3.65 -9.16 18.89
CA ARG A 34 3.68 -7.84 19.54
C ARG A 34 2.57 -7.72 20.57
N TRP A 35 2.79 -6.89 21.58
CA TRP A 35 1.79 -6.56 22.57
C TRP A 35 0.76 -5.58 21.99
N PHE A 36 -0.51 -5.99 21.96
CA PHE A 36 -1.64 -5.14 21.57
C PHE A 36 -2.18 -4.44 22.81
N ARG A 37 -1.75 -3.18 23.02
CA ARG A 37 -2.11 -2.40 24.22
C ARG A 37 -3.62 -2.30 24.48
N THR A 38 -4.44 -2.23 23.43
CA THR A 38 -5.89 -2.08 23.54
C THR A 38 -6.61 -3.37 23.90
N LEU A 39 -6.02 -4.53 23.56
CA LEU A 39 -6.59 -5.85 23.87
C LEU A 39 -5.98 -6.45 25.14
N GLY A 40 -4.82 -5.95 25.58
CA GLY A 40 -4.10 -6.55 26.70
C GLY A 40 -3.57 -7.95 26.38
N LEU A 41 -3.31 -8.24 25.10
CA LEU A 41 -2.88 -9.55 24.61
C LEU A 41 -1.65 -9.45 23.72
N TRP A 42 -0.92 -10.55 23.59
CA TRP A 42 0.07 -10.72 22.52
C TRP A 42 -0.62 -11.20 21.24
N GLY A 43 -0.07 -10.83 20.09
CA GLY A 43 -0.60 -11.30 18.81
C GLY A 43 0.30 -10.96 17.61
N ILE A 44 -0.06 -11.51 16.45
CA ILE A 44 0.65 -11.22 15.20
C ILE A 44 0.00 -10.01 14.52
N ALA A 45 0.79 -8.96 14.27
CA ALA A 45 0.31 -7.78 13.57
C ALA A 45 -0.20 -8.10 12.16
N ALA A 46 -1.32 -7.47 11.75
CA ALA A 46 -1.91 -7.64 10.43
C ALA A 46 -2.20 -9.12 10.07
N SER A 47 -2.68 -9.90 11.05
CA SER A 47 -3.11 -11.29 10.88
C SER A 47 -4.62 -11.46 10.66
N ARG A 48 -5.43 -10.46 11.01
CA ARG A 48 -6.87 -10.44 10.71
C ARG A 48 -7.14 -10.52 9.22
N ASP A 49 -8.23 -11.21 8.88
CA ASP A 49 -8.71 -11.47 7.52
C ASP A 49 -7.63 -12.11 6.63
N ARG A 50 -6.74 -12.93 7.19
CA ARG A 50 -5.68 -13.63 6.47
C ARG A 50 -5.56 -15.04 7.00
N GLN A 51 -5.17 -15.97 6.13
CA GLN A 51 -4.76 -17.31 6.55
C GLN A 51 -3.70 -17.27 7.68
N PRO A 52 -3.74 -18.23 8.62
CA PRO A 52 -2.85 -18.30 9.75
C PRO A 52 -1.39 -18.40 9.31
N ASN A 53 -0.52 -17.59 9.93
CA ASN A 53 0.92 -17.77 9.79
C ASN A 53 1.39 -18.90 10.72
N GLU A 54 1.06 -20.13 10.35
CA GLU A 54 1.33 -21.32 11.15
C GLU A 54 2.81 -21.50 11.46
N TYR A 55 3.70 -21.06 10.57
CA TYR A 55 5.14 -21.11 10.83
C TYR A 55 5.53 -20.29 12.06
N LYS A 56 5.01 -19.07 12.20
CA LYS A 56 5.25 -18.23 13.39
C LYS A 56 4.53 -18.78 14.62
N ILE A 57 3.30 -19.23 14.45
CA ILE A 57 2.47 -19.80 15.53
C ILE A 57 3.16 -21.03 16.13
N ASN A 58 3.53 -22.00 15.29
CA ASN A 58 4.12 -23.26 15.75
C ASN A 58 5.49 -23.03 16.38
N ARG A 59 6.34 -22.17 15.79
CA ARG A 59 7.64 -21.83 16.41
C ARG A 59 7.48 -21.18 17.78
N ALA A 60 6.52 -20.28 17.95
CA ALA A 60 6.25 -19.67 19.25
C ALA A 60 5.70 -20.70 20.23
N ALA A 61 4.77 -21.56 19.79
CA ALA A 61 4.22 -22.62 20.63
C ALA A 61 5.31 -23.56 21.13
N ASP A 62 6.21 -24.00 20.25
CA ASP A 62 7.30 -24.90 20.58
C ASP A 62 8.29 -24.26 21.56
N ALA A 63 8.63 -22.98 21.35
CA ALA A 63 9.52 -22.26 22.26
C ALA A 63 8.89 -22.04 23.65
N LEU A 64 7.59 -21.76 23.71
CA LEU A 64 6.85 -21.64 24.97
C LEU A 64 6.74 -22.99 25.70
N ARG A 65 6.53 -24.10 24.97
CA ARG A 65 6.55 -25.45 25.54
C ARG A 65 7.94 -25.81 26.07
N ALA A 66 8.99 -25.48 25.33
CA ALA A 66 10.38 -25.69 25.76
C ALA A 66 10.73 -24.88 27.03
N ALA A 67 10.07 -23.74 27.24
CA ALA A 67 10.16 -22.95 28.47
C ALA A 67 9.30 -23.50 29.63
N GLY A 68 8.67 -24.66 29.48
CA GLY A 68 7.91 -25.34 30.53
C GLY A 68 6.45 -24.88 30.64
N HIS A 69 5.90 -24.21 29.63
CA HIS A 69 4.49 -23.82 29.62
C HIS A 69 3.62 -24.88 28.93
N THR A 70 2.39 -25.04 29.40
CA THR A 70 1.37 -25.85 28.73
C THR A 70 0.76 -25.00 27.63
N VAL A 71 0.96 -25.36 26.36
CA VAL A 71 0.51 -24.54 25.22
C VAL A 71 -0.48 -25.28 24.32
N THR A 72 -1.68 -24.71 24.20
CA THR A 72 -2.72 -25.10 23.25
C THR A 72 -2.66 -24.20 22.03
N VAL A 73 -2.79 -24.78 20.83
CA VAL A 73 -2.84 -24.05 19.56
C VAL A 73 -4.17 -24.37 18.90
N ASP A 74 -5.00 -23.35 18.72
CA ASP A 74 -6.31 -23.43 18.08
C ASP A 74 -6.31 -22.61 16.80
N ILE A 75 -6.58 -23.27 15.67
CA ILE A 75 -6.45 -22.66 14.34
C ILE A 75 -7.70 -22.97 13.53
N ASP A 76 -8.51 -21.93 13.37
CA ASP A 76 -9.56 -21.87 12.38
C ASP A 76 -8.98 -21.33 11.06
N ARG A 77 -9.20 -22.06 9.96
CA ARG A 77 -8.71 -21.70 8.62
C ARG A 77 -9.81 -21.14 7.73
N ASP A 78 -11.04 -21.10 8.23
CA ASP A 78 -12.17 -20.56 7.51
C ASP A 78 -11.94 -19.06 7.28
N HIS A 79 -12.23 -18.62 6.05
CA HIS A 79 -12.18 -17.22 5.70
C HIS A 79 -13.59 -16.63 5.84
N ARG A 80 -13.62 -15.36 6.21
CA ARG A 80 -14.85 -14.56 6.08
C ARG A 80 -15.09 -14.21 4.60
N PRO A 81 -16.33 -13.89 4.21
CA PRO A 81 -16.60 -13.28 2.92
C PRO A 81 -15.74 -12.03 2.70
N ALA A 82 -15.17 -11.87 1.51
CA ALA A 82 -14.26 -10.76 1.21
C ALA A 82 -14.95 -9.38 1.36
N ALA A 83 -16.24 -9.31 1.02
CA ALA A 83 -17.05 -8.09 1.18
C ALA A 83 -17.16 -7.66 2.65
N ASP A 84 -17.45 -8.58 3.57
CA ASP A 84 -17.57 -8.28 5.00
C ASP A 84 -16.22 -7.87 5.60
N ALA A 85 -15.15 -8.58 5.23
CA ALA A 85 -13.77 -8.25 5.61
C ALA A 85 -13.35 -6.86 5.12
N GLU A 86 -13.79 -6.46 3.93
CA GLU A 86 -13.53 -5.13 3.39
C GLU A 86 -14.40 -4.06 4.06
N ALA A 87 -15.68 -4.32 4.32
CA ALA A 87 -16.57 -3.40 5.03
C ALA A 87 -16.05 -3.07 6.45
N ASP A 88 -15.65 -4.08 7.23
CA ASP A 88 -15.05 -3.89 8.56
C ASP A 88 -13.72 -3.14 8.50
N ARG A 89 -12.97 -3.33 7.42
CA ARG A 89 -11.70 -2.62 7.20
C ARG A 89 -11.95 -1.15 6.89
N LEU A 90 -12.94 -0.84 6.06
CA LEU A 90 -13.37 0.52 5.76
C LEU A 90 -13.86 1.24 7.01
N ALA A 91 -14.76 0.62 7.78
CA ALA A 91 -15.28 1.19 9.02
C ALA A 91 -14.15 1.56 10.01
N ARG A 92 -13.11 0.72 10.13
CA ARG A 92 -11.93 1.02 10.95
C ARG A 92 -11.05 2.13 10.37
N GLN A 93 -10.92 2.21 9.05
CA GLN A 93 -10.18 3.29 8.40
C GLN A 93 -10.89 4.63 8.58
N ASP A 94 -12.21 4.65 8.42
CA ASP A 94 -13.05 5.83 8.62
C ASP A 94 -13.03 6.30 10.07
N GLY A 95 -13.19 5.37 11.02
CA GLY A 95 -13.04 5.67 12.45
C GLY A 95 -11.66 6.24 12.80
N ARG A 96 -10.60 5.73 12.17
CA ARG A 96 -9.24 6.27 12.33
C ARG A 96 -9.11 7.67 11.71
N ALA A 97 -9.64 7.88 10.51
CA ALA A 97 -9.60 9.17 9.83
C ALA A 97 -10.36 10.23 10.65
N ALA A 98 -11.56 9.90 11.12
CA ALA A 98 -12.36 10.78 11.98
C ALA A 98 -11.64 11.12 13.29
N ALA A 99 -11.03 10.13 13.96
CA ALA A 99 -10.28 10.37 15.20
C ALA A 99 -9.05 11.26 14.98
N LEU A 100 -8.35 11.12 13.85
CA LEU A 100 -7.21 11.95 13.49
C LEU A 100 -7.64 13.36 13.08
N ALA A 101 -8.73 13.51 12.33
CA ALA A 101 -9.30 14.81 12.00
C ALA A 101 -9.70 15.58 13.27
N ALA A 102 -10.43 14.93 14.19
CA ALA A 102 -10.78 15.53 15.48
C ALA A 102 -9.54 15.91 16.31
N LYS A 103 -8.46 15.12 16.21
CA LYS A 103 -7.18 15.44 16.85
C LYS A 103 -6.52 16.66 16.20
N ALA A 104 -6.52 16.76 14.87
CA ALA A 104 -5.99 17.91 14.14
C ALA A 104 -6.74 19.19 14.52
N THR A 105 -8.08 19.17 14.56
CA THR A 105 -8.90 20.31 15.02
C THR A 105 -8.50 20.79 16.42
N ARG A 106 -8.35 19.87 17.38
CA ARG A 106 -7.90 20.24 18.74
C ARG A 106 -6.50 20.85 18.76
N LYS A 107 -5.60 20.39 17.89
CA LYS A 107 -4.24 20.95 17.80
C LYS A 107 -4.22 22.33 17.14
N HIS A 108 -5.03 22.56 16.11
CA HIS A 108 -5.22 23.90 15.54
C HIS A 108 -5.79 24.89 16.56
N GLN A 109 -6.81 24.50 17.32
CA GLN A 109 -7.37 25.34 18.38
C GLN A 109 -6.31 25.68 19.45
N ALA A 110 -5.48 24.71 19.83
CA ALA A 110 -4.38 24.95 20.76
C ALA A 110 -3.30 25.89 20.20
N ALA A 111 -2.97 25.77 18.90
CA ALA A 111 -2.05 26.66 18.21
C ALA A 111 -2.59 28.09 18.13
N GLN A 112 -3.86 28.26 17.76
CA GLN A 112 -4.54 29.56 17.75
C GLN A 112 -4.50 30.22 19.13
N ALA A 113 -4.86 29.47 20.19
CA ALA A 113 -4.81 29.98 21.55
C ALA A 113 -3.39 30.34 22.00
N ALA A 114 -2.35 29.67 21.50
CA ALA A 114 -0.96 30.01 21.77
C ALA A 114 -0.55 31.31 21.03
N TRP A 115 -0.96 31.48 19.78
CA TRP A 115 -0.77 32.72 19.03
C TRP A 115 -1.49 33.91 19.65
N ASP A 116 -2.71 33.72 20.17
CA ASP A 116 -3.44 34.81 20.83
C ASP A 116 -2.77 35.22 22.15
N LYS A 117 -2.16 34.27 22.89
CA LYS A 117 -1.32 34.58 24.06
C LYS A 117 -0.06 35.33 23.67
N ASP A 118 0.57 34.96 22.55
CA ASP A 118 1.75 35.65 22.03
C ASP A 118 1.44 37.10 21.62
N LYS A 119 0.36 37.30 20.86
CA LYS A 119 -0.13 38.63 20.51
C LYS A 119 -0.39 39.48 21.75
N ALA A 120 -1.04 38.91 22.78
CA ALA A 120 -1.30 39.61 24.03
C ALA A 120 -0.01 39.94 24.81
N ALA A 121 0.99 39.04 24.82
CA ALA A 121 2.28 39.29 25.47
C ALA A 121 3.10 40.36 24.73
N THR A 122 3.10 40.31 23.39
CA THR A 122 3.77 41.29 22.52
C THR A 122 3.11 42.67 22.62
N ALA A 123 1.78 42.75 22.65
CA ALA A 123 1.06 44.00 22.82
C ALA A 123 1.30 44.67 24.19
N ALA A 124 1.74 43.90 25.19
CA ALA A 124 2.09 44.42 26.52
C ALA A 124 3.54 44.94 26.61
N LEU A 125 4.34 44.82 25.53
CA LEU A 125 5.69 45.37 25.49
C LEU A 125 5.66 46.91 25.41
N PRO A 126 6.69 47.61 25.93
CA PRO A 126 6.82 49.04 25.77
C PRO A 126 6.74 49.46 24.29
N PRO A 127 5.98 50.53 23.97
CA PRO A 127 5.80 50.98 22.60
C PRO A 127 7.13 51.41 21.98
N GLY A 128 7.28 51.19 20.68
CA GLY A 128 8.43 51.69 19.92
C GLY A 128 9.77 51.02 20.23
N GLY A 129 9.79 49.90 20.97
CA GLY A 129 11.04 49.19 21.27
C GLY A 129 11.97 49.98 22.21
N GLU A 130 11.38 50.69 23.19
CA GLU A 130 12.13 51.43 24.21
C GLU A 130 13.27 50.55 24.79
N PRO A 131 14.50 51.06 24.96
CA PRO A 131 15.58 50.28 25.59
C PRO A 131 15.31 49.98 27.08
N ILE A 132 15.88 48.89 27.59
CA ILE A 132 15.84 48.59 29.02
C ILE A 132 16.63 49.63 29.80
N LYS A 133 15.97 50.36 30.71
CA LYS A 133 16.60 51.30 31.64
C LYS A 133 17.26 50.54 32.79
N VAL A 134 18.55 50.24 32.65
CA VAL A 134 19.34 49.51 33.67
C VAL A 134 19.46 50.34 34.96
N GLY A 135 19.21 49.72 36.11
CA GLY A 135 19.23 50.36 37.43
C GLY A 135 17.94 51.09 37.81
N HIS A 136 16.92 51.12 36.93
CA HIS A 136 15.64 51.78 37.21
C HIS A 136 14.62 50.79 37.79
N HIS A 137 13.67 51.26 38.62
CA HIS A 137 12.66 50.40 39.26
C HIS A 137 11.76 49.62 38.26
N SER A 138 11.68 50.08 37.00
CA SER A 138 10.92 49.41 35.92
C SER A 138 11.69 48.32 35.17
N GLU A 139 12.99 48.19 35.41
CA GLU A 139 13.89 47.26 34.72
C GLU A 139 13.40 45.81 34.77
N GLY A 140 13.06 45.33 35.98
CA GLY A 140 12.57 43.96 36.17
C GLY A 140 11.27 43.68 35.42
N ARG A 141 10.33 44.63 35.42
CA ARG A 141 9.07 44.51 34.68
C ARG A 141 9.32 44.40 33.17
N HIS A 142 10.23 45.22 32.64
CA HIS A 142 10.55 45.21 31.21
C HIS A 142 11.21 43.88 30.79
N ARG A 143 12.22 43.39 31.54
CA ARG A 143 12.84 42.09 31.25
C ARG A 143 11.83 40.95 31.28
N ASN A 144 10.94 40.94 32.28
CA ASN A 144 9.90 39.91 32.38
C ASN A 144 8.90 39.97 31.22
N ALA A 145 8.57 41.17 30.72
CA ALA A 145 7.69 41.32 29.57
C ALA A 145 8.33 40.76 28.28
N LEU A 146 9.61 41.07 28.05
CA LEU A 146 10.38 40.52 26.92
C LEU A 146 10.53 38.99 27.00
N ASP A 147 10.89 38.46 28.16
CA ASP A 147 10.99 37.01 28.39
C ASP A 147 9.64 36.31 28.20
N LYS A 148 8.54 36.91 28.67
CA LYS A 148 7.19 36.39 28.45
C LYS A 148 6.85 36.36 26.96
N ALA A 149 7.07 37.44 26.23
CA ALA A 149 6.82 37.51 24.78
C ALA A 149 7.64 36.47 24.01
N TRP A 150 8.94 36.33 24.34
CA TRP A 150 9.79 35.31 23.73
C TRP A 150 9.30 33.88 24.00
N LYS A 151 8.91 33.57 25.24
CA LYS A 151 8.38 32.25 25.62
C LYS A 151 7.04 31.96 24.95
N THR A 152 6.14 32.93 24.85
CA THR A 152 4.85 32.74 24.17
C THR A 152 5.03 32.53 22.68
N LEU A 153 5.95 33.24 22.04
CA LEU A 153 6.29 33.04 20.63
C LEU A 153 6.79 31.63 20.38
N GLY A 154 7.77 31.17 21.17
CA GLY A 154 8.31 29.81 21.07
C GLY A 154 7.24 28.74 21.27
N ALA A 155 6.34 28.95 22.24
CA ALA A 155 5.21 28.05 22.47
C ALA A 155 4.20 28.04 21.31
N ALA A 156 3.92 29.20 20.71
CA ALA A 156 3.04 29.32 19.54
C ALA A 156 3.60 28.59 18.32
N VAL A 157 4.90 28.79 18.02
CA VAL A 157 5.58 28.09 16.92
C VAL A 157 5.59 26.57 17.14
N ALA A 158 5.88 26.10 18.36
CA ALA A 158 5.85 24.67 18.67
C ALA A 158 4.45 24.06 18.57
N ALA A 159 3.42 24.82 18.99
CA ALA A 159 2.03 24.41 18.87
C ALA A 159 1.59 24.34 17.41
N GLU A 160 1.99 25.31 16.58
CA GLU A 160 1.75 25.32 15.14
C GLU A 160 2.38 24.10 14.46
N ALA A 161 3.66 23.82 14.71
CA ALA A 161 4.32 22.63 14.16
C ALA A 161 3.61 21.32 14.55
N THR A 162 3.11 21.24 15.79
CA THR A 162 2.31 20.09 16.25
C THR A 162 0.94 20.01 15.55
N ALA A 163 0.33 21.15 15.23
CA ALA A 163 -0.92 21.21 14.48
C ALA A 163 -0.71 20.75 13.03
N THR A 164 0.34 21.24 12.36
CA THR A 164 0.70 20.82 11.00
C THR A 164 0.98 19.30 10.91
N ASP A 165 1.75 18.73 11.84
CA ASP A 165 1.96 17.26 11.87
C ASP A 165 0.65 16.49 12.09
N ALA A 166 -0.23 16.99 12.96
CA ALA A 166 -1.53 16.36 13.17
C ALA A 166 -2.41 16.43 11.92
N ASP A 167 -2.38 17.55 11.20
CA ASP A 167 -3.12 17.74 9.95
C ASP A 167 -2.61 16.83 8.83
N HIS A 168 -1.29 16.78 8.61
CA HIS A 168 -0.70 15.85 7.64
C HIS A 168 -1.09 14.39 7.91
N ARG A 169 -1.15 13.98 9.18
CA ARG A 169 -1.61 12.63 9.57
C ARG A 169 -3.09 12.42 9.30
N ALA A 170 -3.93 13.43 9.51
CA ALA A 170 -5.35 13.37 9.21
C ALA A 170 -5.59 13.26 7.69
N GLN A 171 -4.92 14.08 6.89
CA GLN A 171 -4.98 14.03 5.43
C GLN A 171 -4.53 12.68 4.88
N ALA A 172 -3.40 12.15 5.37
CA ALA A 172 -2.91 10.83 4.95
C ALA A 172 -3.90 9.69 5.30
N ALA A 173 -4.55 9.78 6.47
CA ALA A 173 -5.57 8.82 6.86
C ALA A 173 -6.81 8.91 5.96
N ALA A 174 -7.29 10.12 5.64
CA ALA A 174 -8.42 10.34 4.76
C ALA A 174 -8.18 9.83 3.33
N ALA A 175 -6.96 9.96 2.81
CA ALA A 175 -6.60 9.50 1.47
C ALA A 175 -6.46 7.97 1.34
N THR A 176 -6.36 7.24 2.46
CA THR A 176 -6.02 5.80 2.47
C THR A 176 -7.03 4.96 1.69
N THR A 177 -8.33 5.20 1.90
CA THR A 177 -9.40 4.50 1.18
C THR A 177 -9.32 4.77 -0.33
N GLY A 178 -9.16 6.04 -0.72
CA GLY A 178 -9.02 6.41 -2.14
C GLY A 178 -7.83 5.72 -2.82
N HIS A 179 -6.68 5.60 -2.16
CA HIS A 179 -5.53 4.88 -2.71
C HIS A 179 -5.78 3.37 -2.87
N ARG A 180 -6.56 2.78 -1.96
CA ARG A 180 -6.89 1.34 -1.99
C ARG A 180 -7.82 0.98 -3.14
N TYR A 181 -8.76 1.86 -3.46
CA TYR A 181 -9.75 1.74 -4.54
C TYR A 181 -9.33 2.42 -5.83
N ASN A 182 -8.15 3.03 -5.90
CA ASN A 182 -7.62 3.56 -7.15
C ASN A 182 -7.68 2.46 -8.25
N PRO A 183 -8.26 2.73 -9.44
CA PRO A 183 -8.47 1.71 -10.47
C PRO A 183 -7.24 0.91 -10.86
N ARG A 184 -6.07 1.57 -10.89
CA ARG A 184 -4.78 0.91 -11.16
C ARG A 184 -4.34 0.03 -10.00
N THR A 185 -4.56 0.46 -8.77
CA THR A 185 -4.28 -0.36 -7.58
C THR A 185 -5.14 -1.62 -7.58
N VAL A 186 -6.43 -1.49 -7.92
CA VAL A 186 -7.36 -2.61 -8.03
C VAL A 186 -6.90 -3.60 -9.12
N ALA A 187 -6.57 -3.11 -10.32
CA ALA A 187 -6.05 -3.98 -11.40
C ALA A 187 -4.78 -4.75 -10.98
N ASN A 188 -3.81 -4.05 -10.40
CA ASN A 188 -2.57 -4.69 -9.95
C ASN A 188 -2.81 -5.69 -8.81
N ARG A 189 -3.80 -5.44 -7.95
CA ARG A 189 -4.20 -6.36 -6.90
C ARG A 189 -4.78 -7.65 -7.49
N ILE A 190 -5.70 -7.54 -8.45
CA ILE A 190 -6.28 -8.69 -9.16
C ILE A 190 -5.16 -9.50 -9.83
N ASP A 191 -4.28 -8.85 -10.60
CA ASP A 191 -3.13 -9.50 -11.25
C ASP A 191 -2.26 -10.29 -10.25
N THR A 192 -2.01 -9.70 -9.07
CA THR A 192 -1.21 -10.32 -8.01
C THR A 192 -1.95 -11.52 -7.42
N LEU A 193 -3.22 -11.36 -7.06
CA LEU A 193 -4.04 -12.44 -6.49
C LEU A 193 -4.16 -13.61 -7.45
N GLU A 194 -4.40 -13.38 -8.74
CA GLU A 194 -4.44 -14.42 -9.77
C GLU A 194 -3.09 -15.13 -9.93
N ALA A 195 -1.99 -14.39 -9.90
CA ALA A 195 -0.64 -14.96 -10.00
C ALA A 195 -0.32 -15.85 -8.80
N GLU A 196 -0.70 -15.40 -7.61
CA GLU A 196 -0.57 -16.15 -6.38
C GLU A 196 -1.48 -17.38 -6.36
N HIS A 197 -2.73 -17.27 -6.80
CA HIS A 197 -3.67 -18.38 -6.94
C HIS A 197 -3.10 -19.46 -7.89
N ARG A 198 -2.53 -19.06 -9.03
CA ARG A 198 -1.84 -19.99 -9.95
C ARG A 198 -0.55 -20.58 -9.35
N ALA A 199 0.12 -19.88 -8.44
CA ALA A 199 1.27 -20.43 -7.73
C ALA A 199 0.84 -21.51 -6.73
N ASP A 200 -0.26 -21.28 -6.02
CA ASP A 200 -0.84 -22.27 -5.10
C ASP A 200 -1.36 -23.51 -5.81
N GLN A 201 -2.07 -23.34 -6.93
CA GLN A 201 -2.53 -24.47 -7.73
C GLN A 201 -1.34 -25.36 -8.17
N ARG A 202 -0.25 -24.75 -8.64
CA ARG A 202 0.99 -25.49 -8.99
C ARG A 202 1.67 -26.15 -7.79
N ALA A 203 1.51 -25.60 -6.59
CA ALA A 203 2.01 -26.21 -5.36
C ALA A 203 1.11 -27.38 -4.92
N LEU A 204 -0.20 -27.25 -5.12
CA LEU A 204 -1.19 -28.28 -4.82
C LEU A 204 -0.99 -29.51 -5.71
N ASP A 205 -0.92 -29.30 -7.03
CA ASP A 205 -0.86 -30.37 -8.02
C ASP A 205 0.55 -30.97 -8.15
N GLY A 206 1.56 -30.26 -7.69
CA GLY A 206 2.94 -30.55 -8.00
C GLY A 206 3.30 -30.06 -9.42
N HIS A 207 4.59 -29.90 -9.67
CA HIS A 207 5.06 -29.47 -10.98
C HIS A 207 6.50 -29.91 -11.24
N THR A 208 6.83 -30.04 -12.52
CA THR A 208 8.20 -30.28 -12.97
C THR A 208 8.71 -29.03 -13.69
N ARG A 209 9.89 -28.54 -13.30
CA ARG A 209 10.57 -27.42 -13.98
C ARG A 209 11.92 -27.85 -14.54
N THR A 210 12.27 -27.34 -15.71
CA THR A 210 13.63 -27.49 -16.26
C THR A 210 14.56 -26.50 -15.56
N LEU A 211 15.69 -26.98 -15.04
CA LEU A 211 16.71 -26.14 -14.41
C LEU A 211 17.67 -25.58 -15.47
N PHE A 212 18.20 -26.47 -16.31
CA PHE A 212 19.02 -26.13 -17.46
C PHE A 212 18.99 -27.28 -18.48
N THR A 213 19.41 -26.97 -19.69
CA THR A 213 19.65 -27.95 -20.75
C THR A 213 21.16 -28.15 -20.84
N ASP A 214 21.63 -29.40 -20.79
CA ASP A 214 23.05 -29.69 -20.92
C ASP A 214 23.54 -29.57 -22.37
N ALA A 215 24.86 -29.62 -22.58
CA ALA A 215 25.48 -29.47 -23.89
C ALA A 215 25.05 -30.54 -24.92
N HIS A 216 24.49 -31.66 -24.45
CA HIS A 216 23.98 -32.76 -25.26
C HIS A 216 22.47 -32.62 -25.54
N GLY A 217 21.85 -31.51 -25.12
CA GLY A 217 20.43 -31.24 -25.32
C GLY A 217 19.50 -31.86 -24.28
N HIS A 218 20.01 -32.55 -23.24
CA HIS A 218 19.17 -33.15 -22.22
C HIS A 218 18.75 -32.12 -21.17
N LYS A 219 17.45 -32.10 -20.87
CA LYS A 219 16.87 -31.21 -19.86
C LYS A 219 17.05 -31.82 -18.47
N ARG A 220 17.78 -31.12 -17.59
CA ARG A 220 17.84 -31.46 -16.16
C ARG A 220 16.64 -30.84 -15.47
N THR A 221 15.77 -31.69 -14.95
CA THR A 221 14.49 -31.27 -14.37
C THR A 221 14.49 -31.43 -12.85
N LYS A 222 13.71 -30.59 -12.18
CA LYS A 222 13.35 -30.73 -10.76
C LYS A 222 11.85 -30.95 -10.69
N THR A 223 11.45 -32.10 -10.15
CA THR A 223 10.04 -32.44 -9.89
C THR A 223 9.71 -32.14 -8.44
N THR A 224 8.62 -31.42 -8.23
CA THR A 224 8.02 -31.20 -6.92
C THR A 224 6.73 -32.02 -6.88
N PRO A 225 6.57 -32.96 -5.92
CA PRO A 225 5.36 -33.77 -5.84
C PRO A 225 4.15 -32.93 -5.43
N ALA A 226 2.95 -33.46 -5.67
CA ALA A 226 1.71 -32.88 -5.20
C ALA A 226 1.70 -32.73 -3.67
N ALA A 227 1.04 -31.68 -3.18
CA ALA A 227 0.91 -31.45 -1.75
C ALA A 227 0.02 -32.51 -1.09
N THR A 228 0.43 -32.98 0.09
CA THR A 228 -0.27 -33.99 0.88
C THR A 228 -0.48 -33.54 2.33
N GLY A 229 -1.43 -34.20 3.02
CA GLY A 229 -1.76 -33.96 4.42
C GLY A 229 -2.04 -32.49 4.75
N THR A 230 -1.63 -32.04 5.94
CA THR A 230 -1.86 -30.66 6.43
C THR A 230 -1.26 -29.59 5.52
N HIS A 231 -0.24 -29.89 4.71
CA HIS A 231 0.25 -28.91 3.73
C HIS A 231 -0.77 -28.66 2.60
N ARG A 232 -1.40 -29.74 2.12
CA ARG A 232 -2.49 -29.67 1.13
C ARG A 232 -3.64 -28.84 1.66
N ASP A 233 -4.11 -29.12 2.87
CA ASP A 233 -5.27 -28.44 3.46
C ASP A 233 -5.04 -26.94 3.60
N ARG A 234 -3.82 -26.52 3.99
CA ARG A 234 -3.42 -25.11 4.06
C ARG A 234 -3.43 -24.42 2.70
N ILE A 235 -3.00 -25.12 1.64
CA ILE A 235 -3.03 -24.57 0.29
C ILE A 235 -4.48 -24.40 -0.16
N ILE A 236 -5.33 -25.40 0.09
CA ILE A 236 -6.76 -25.35 -0.26
C ILE A 236 -7.46 -24.18 0.44
N ALA A 237 -7.29 -24.02 1.76
CA ALA A 237 -7.88 -22.91 2.51
C ALA A 237 -7.40 -21.54 2.00
N ARG A 238 -6.10 -21.41 1.67
CA ARG A 238 -5.55 -20.19 1.08
C ARG A 238 -6.09 -19.90 -0.31
N MET A 239 -6.28 -20.93 -1.14
CA MET A 239 -6.88 -20.78 -2.46
C MET A 239 -8.35 -20.35 -2.37
N ALA A 240 -9.13 -20.93 -1.45
CA ALA A 240 -10.52 -20.55 -1.22
C ALA A 240 -10.62 -19.05 -0.86
N GLN A 241 -9.80 -18.58 0.08
CA GLN A 241 -9.75 -17.16 0.42
C GLN A 241 -9.37 -16.29 -0.80
N ARG A 242 -8.37 -16.70 -1.59
CA ARG A 242 -7.95 -15.95 -2.78
C ARG A 242 -9.03 -15.90 -3.85
N ALA A 243 -9.80 -16.97 -4.03
CA ALA A 243 -10.89 -16.99 -4.99
C ALA A 243 -11.97 -15.95 -4.61
N GLU A 244 -12.34 -15.87 -3.34
CA GLU A 244 -13.25 -14.82 -2.82
C GLU A 244 -12.68 -13.42 -3.01
N ASP A 245 -11.39 -13.21 -2.67
CA ASP A 245 -10.74 -11.91 -2.87
C ASP A 245 -10.72 -11.52 -4.36
N ILE A 246 -10.43 -12.46 -5.27
CA ILE A 246 -10.44 -12.23 -6.72
C ILE A 246 -11.86 -11.84 -7.17
N ALA A 247 -12.89 -12.58 -6.73
CA ALA A 247 -14.27 -12.30 -7.08
C ALA A 247 -14.69 -10.88 -6.63
N HIS A 248 -14.41 -10.54 -5.37
CA HIS A 248 -14.69 -9.22 -4.82
C HIS A 248 -14.01 -8.10 -5.60
N TRP A 249 -12.68 -8.18 -5.80
CA TRP A 249 -11.96 -7.10 -6.48
C TRP A 249 -12.30 -7.01 -7.97
N THR A 250 -12.66 -8.13 -8.60
CA THR A 250 -13.15 -8.13 -10.00
C THR A 250 -14.51 -7.44 -10.09
N SER A 251 -15.42 -7.65 -9.14
CA SER A 251 -16.68 -6.90 -9.06
C SER A 251 -16.42 -5.40 -8.94
N ILE A 252 -15.56 -4.99 -8.02
CA ILE A 252 -15.17 -3.57 -7.86
C ILE A 252 -14.57 -3.00 -9.15
N ARG A 253 -13.77 -3.80 -9.88
CA ARG A 253 -13.20 -3.37 -11.16
C ARG A 253 -14.28 -3.19 -12.23
N ALA A 254 -15.28 -4.06 -12.28
CA ALA A 254 -16.42 -3.92 -13.18
C ALA A 254 -17.19 -2.62 -12.87
N ASP A 255 -17.51 -2.37 -11.59
CA ASP A 255 -18.18 -1.14 -11.16
C ASP A 255 -17.38 0.12 -11.57
N GLN A 256 -16.06 0.07 -11.51
CA GLN A 256 -15.18 1.17 -11.94
C GLN A 256 -15.20 1.40 -13.45
N ILE A 257 -15.32 0.34 -14.24
CA ILE A 257 -15.46 0.41 -15.70
C ILE A 257 -16.82 1.03 -16.04
N ASP A 258 -17.90 0.53 -15.42
CA ASP A 258 -19.26 1.01 -15.64
C ASP A 258 -19.42 2.48 -15.24
N ALA A 259 -18.75 2.91 -14.17
CA ALA A 259 -18.70 4.31 -13.75
C ALA A 259 -17.77 5.20 -14.60
N GLY A 260 -17.09 4.64 -15.62
CA GLY A 260 -16.13 5.37 -16.47
C GLY A 260 -14.84 5.79 -15.75
N GLN A 261 -14.56 5.25 -14.57
CA GLN A 261 -13.35 5.54 -13.79
C GLN A 261 -12.14 4.70 -14.27
N ALA A 262 -12.42 3.56 -14.90
CA ALA A 262 -11.43 2.66 -15.45
C ALA A 262 -11.74 2.34 -16.91
N THR A 263 -10.71 1.97 -17.66
CA THR A 263 -10.85 1.48 -19.03
C THR A 263 -10.92 -0.04 -19.06
N ASP A 264 -11.63 -0.58 -20.05
CA ASP A 264 -11.74 -2.01 -20.35
C ASP A 264 -11.07 -2.35 -21.70
N TYR A 265 -9.87 -1.79 -21.91
CA TYR A 265 -9.13 -2.11 -23.12
C TYR A 265 -8.61 -3.53 -23.07
N THR A 266 -8.81 -4.26 -24.16
CA THR A 266 -8.28 -5.61 -24.34
C THR A 266 -7.50 -5.70 -25.65
N ARG A 267 -6.94 -6.88 -25.94
CA ARG A 267 -6.22 -7.13 -27.19
C ARG A 267 -7.12 -7.00 -28.41
N GLU A 268 -8.39 -7.30 -28.27
CA GLU A 268 -9.38 -7.27 -29.34
C GLU A 268 -9.76 -5.84 -29.73
N ALA A 269 -9.67 -4.90 -28.77
CA ALA A 269 -10.03 -3.50 -28.98
C ALA A 269 -8.92 -2.66 -29.64
N ILE A 270 -7.66 -3.11 -29.57
CA ILE A 270 -6.49 -2.31 -30.01
C ILE A 270 -5.72 -3.09 -31.06
N THR A 271 -5.44 -2.44 -32.19
CA THR A 271 -4.70 -3.02 -33.33
C THR A 271 -3.29 -2.39 -33.43
N PRO A 272 -2.27 -3.14 -33.90
CA PRO A 272 -0.99 -2.53 -34.27
C PRO A 272 -1.18 -1.39 -35.28
N GLY A 273 -0.54 -0.25 -35.01
CA GLY A 273 -0.71 0.98 -35.77
C GLY A 273 -1.56 2.04 -35.05
N ASP A 274 -2.48 1.63 -34.16
CA ASP A 274 -3.31 2.54 -33.38
C ASP A 274 -2.50 3.45 -32.46
N LEU A 275 -3.11 4.54 -32.00
CA LEU A 275 -2.56 5.41 -30.96
C LEU A 275 -3.25 5.11 -29.63
N VAL A 276 -2.46 4.87 -28.59
CA VAL A 276 -2.95 4.72 -27.22
C VAL A 276 -2.39 5.83 -26.35
N ARG A 277 -3.19 6.29 -25.38
CA ARG A 277 -2.77 7.31 -24.42
C ARG A 277 -2.31 6.63 -23.14
N ASP A 278 -1.10 6.94 -22.73
CA ASP A 278 -0.55 6.43 -21.47
C ASP A 278 -1.05 7.24 -20.25
N ARG A 279 -0.50 6.93 -19.08
CA ARG A 279 -0.83 7.63 -17.82
C ARG A 279 -0.27 9.04 -17.72
N TYR A 280 0.72 9.39 -18.55
CA TYR A 280 1.36 10.70 -18.59
C TYR A 280 0.70 11.63 -19.61
N ASN A 281 -0.40 11.18 -20.24
CA ASN A 281 -1.13 11.84 -21.32
C ASN A 281 -0.37 11.87 -22.66
N ASP A 282 0.64 11.03 -22.83
CA ASP A 282 1.35 10.89 -24.09
C ASP A 282 0.62 9.91 -25.01
N TRP A 283 0.44 10.30 -26.28
CA TRP A 283 -0.10 9.43 -27.32
C TRP A 283 1.04 8.66 -27.99
N LEU A 284 1.00 7.34 -27.88
CA LEU A 284 2.06 6.44 -28.33
C LEU A 284 1.51 5.46 -29.36
N ARG A 285 2.30 5.18 -30.41
CA ARG A 285 1.91 4.26 -31.48
C ARG A 285 2.09 2.81 -31.03
N VAL A 286 1.06 1.99 -31.25
CA VAL A 286 1.08 0.57 -30.92
C VAL A 286 1.88 -0.20 -31.97
N ARG A 287 2.92 -0.90 -31.54
CA ARG A 287 3.73 -1.77 -32.39
C ARG A 287 3.25 -3.22 -32.37
N ARG A 288 2.84 -3.70 -31.20
CA ARG A 288 2.39 -5.09 -30.99
C ARG A 288 1.38 -5.18 -29.87
N THR A 289 0.37 -6.01 -30.04
CA THR A 289 -0.64 -6.29 -29.01
C THR A 289 -0.38 -7.69 -28.42
N ASN A 290 -0.35 -7.78 -27.09
CA ASN A 290 -0.20 -9.03 -26.35
C ASN A 290 -1.45 -9.23 -25.48
N ALA A 291 -1.63 -10.41 -24.90
CA ALA A 291 -2.83 -10.71 -24.12
C ALA A 291 -3.10 -9.75 -22.94
N LYS A 292 -2.06 -9.24 -22.27
CA LYS A 292 -2.19 -8.35 -21.08
C LYS A 292 -1.62 -6.95 -21.27
N SER A 293 -1.03 -6.65 -22.42
CA SER A 293 -0.27 -5.42 -22.62
C SER A 293 -0.05 -5.10 -24.09
N VAL A 294 0.12 -3.83 -24.39
CA VAL A 294 0.58 -3.33 -25.69
C VAL A 294 2.07 -2.97 -25.62
N THR A 295 2.79 -3.27 -26.69
CA THR A 295 4.12 -2.74 -26.93
C THR A 295 3.97 -1.49 -27.79
N VAL A 296 4.46 -0.36 -27.30
CA VAL A 296 4.34 0.96 -27.94
C VAL A 296 5.70 1.52 -28.30
N GLU A 297 5.72 2.41 -29.29
CA GLU A 297 6.89 3.16 -29.71
C GLU A 297 6.89 4.55 -29.06
N TYR A 298 8.06 4.99 -28.59
CA TYR A 298 8.26 6.33 -28.05
C TYR A 298 9.59 6.93 -28.54
N PRO A 299 9.65 8.26 -28.76
CA PRO A 299 10.84 8.91 -29.27
C PRO A 299 11.94 8.97 -28.19
N THR A 300 13.19 8.80 -28.63
CA THR A 300 14.35 9.04 -27.75
C THR A 300 14.51 10.54 -27.45
N ARG A 301 14.86 10.88 -26.20
CA ARG A 301 15.03 12.26 -25.72
C ARG A 301 16.11 13.07 -26.48
N HIS A 302 17.03 12.39 -27.18
CA HIS A 302 18.17 13.01 -27.86
C HIS A 302 18.24 12.68 -29.37
N GLY A 303 17.11 12.36 -30.02
CA GLY A 303 17.01 12.36 -31.49
C GLY A 303 17.68 11.20 -32.23
N GLY A 304 17.70 9.99 -31.65
CA GLY A 304 18.41 8.82 -32.20
C GLY A 304 17.54 7.64 -32.65
N GLY A 305 16.21 7.79 -32.71
CA GLY A 305 15.27 6.73 -33.12
C GLY A 305 14.11 6.49 -32.14
N MET A 306 13.29 5.48 -32.43
CA MET A 306 12.18 5.02 -31.59
C MET A 306 12.62 3.86 -30.69
N LEU A 307 12.27 3.94 -29.40
CA LEU A 307 12.40 2.81 -28.47
C LEU A 307 11.04 2.17 -28.24
N THR A 308 11.04 0.94 -27.75
CA THR A 308 9.80 0.23 -27.38
C THR A 308 9.62 0.16 -25.88
N ALA A 309 8.42 0.47 -25.41
CA ALA A 309 7.97 0.23 -24.03
C ALA A 309 6.79 -0.75 -24.02
N THR A 310 6.56 -1.41 -22.88
CA THR A 310 5.38 -2.25 -22.67
C THR A 310 4.46 -1.58 -21.67
N ILE A 311 3.21 -1.37 -22.05
CA ILE A 311 2.17 -0.75 -21.21
C ILE A 311 1.04 -1.76 -21.02
N LYS A 312 0.64 -2.01 -19.76
CA LYS A 312 -0.49 -2.89 -19.46
C LYS A 312 -1.80 -2.21 -19.86
N TYR A 313 -2.80 -2.98 -20.26
CA TYR A 313 -4.10 -2.41 -20.63
C TYR A 313 -4.74 -1.52 -19.55
N PRO A 314 -4.73 -1.89 -18.25
CA PRO A 314 -5.28 -1.03 -17.20
C PRO A 314 -4.57 0.32 -17.00
N ASP A 315 -3.41 0.53 -17.62
CA ASP A 315 -2.66 1.78 -17.55
C ASP A 315 -2.96 2.72 -18.72
N LEU A 316 -3.76 2.28 -19.69
CA LEU A 316 -4.17 3.07 -20.84
C LEU A 316 -5.37 3.95 -20.49
N THR A 317 -5.29 5.22 -20.86
CA THR A 317 -6.30 6.25 -20.55
C THR A 317 -7.08 6.69 -21.79
N GLY A 318 -6.74 6.18 -22.97
CA GLY A 318 -7.39 6.52 -24.22
C GLY A 318 -6.89 5.69 -25.40
N HIS A 319 -7.69 5.60 -26.44
CA HIS A 319 -7.40 4.87 -27.68
C HIS A 319 -7.97 5.64 -28.87
N ARG A 320 -7.21 5.66 -29.97
CA ARG A 320 -7.60 6.19 -31.27
C ARG A 320 -7.20 5.19 -32.33
N VAL A 321 -8.16 4.79 -33.15
CA VAL A 321 -7.92 3.96 -34.33
C VAL A 321 -6.99 4.71 -35.27
N ALA A 322 -6.00 4.02 -35.83
CA ALA A 322 -5.17 4.61 -36.87
C ALA A 322 -6.05 5.08 -38.03
N THR A 323 -6.00 6.38 -38.34
CA THR A 323 -6.55 6.86 -39.61
C THR A 323 -5.72 6.21 -40.72
N PRO A 324 -6.34 5.58 -41.74
CA PRO A 324 -5.58 5.10 -42.88
C PRO A 324 -4.92 6.31 -43.52
N ALA A 325 -3.60 6.41 -43.41
CA ALA A 325 -2.84 7.43 -44.10
C ALA A 325 -2.93 7.14 -45.60
N ALA A 326 -3.47 8.09 -46.35
CA ALA A 326 -3.31 8.18 -47.79
C ALA A 326 -1.81 8.15 -48.13
N ASP A 327 -1.48 7.47 -49.22
CA ASP A 327 -0.12 7.26 -49.75
C ASP A 327 0.85 8.42 -49.47
N ASP A 328 1.90 8.10 -48.71
CA ASP A 328 3.09 8.92 -48.59
C ASP A 328 3.85 8.80 -49.94
N GLN A 329 3.42 9.58 -50.94
CA GLN A 329 4.18 9.75 -52.17
C GLN A 329 5.46 10.53 -51.86
N ASP A 330 6.54 9.75 -51.73
CA ASP A 330 7.93 10.20 -51.64
C ASP A 330 8.31 11.00 -52.90
N PRO A 331 8.53 12.32 -52.85
CA PRO A 331 8.89 13.10 -54.03
C PRO A 331 10.41 13.13 -54.15
N LYS A 332 11.06 12.03 -54.50
CA LYS A 332 12.50 12.02 -54.82
C LYS A 332 12.92 10.80 -55.63
N SER A 333 12.77 10.89 -56.96
CA SER A 333 13.67 10.28 -57.96
C SER A 333 13.26 10.67 -59.39
N ALA A 334 13.65 11.86 -59.83
CA ALA A 334 13.72 12.19 -61.25
C ALA A 334 14.96 13.05 -61.51
N THR A 335 16.11 12.40 -61.63
CA THR A 335 17.27 12.97 -62.32
C THR A 335 17.85 11.85 -63.17
N THR A 336 17.24 11.65 -64.33
CA THR A 336 17.82 10.88 -65.42
C THR A 336 18.99 11.67 -65.98
N ARG A 337 20.22 11.13 -65.82
CA ARG A 337 21.39 11.58 -66.57
C ARG A 337 21.24 11.14 -68.02
N GLN A 338 21.23 12.11 -68.94
CA GLN A 338 21.63 11.91 -70.33
C GLN A 338 23.11 11.52 -70.39
N ALA A 339 23.42 10.42 -71.08
CA ALA A 339 24.66 10.22 -71.82
C ALA A 339 24.54 8.94 -72.67
N GLY A 340 24.70 9.07 -73.99
CA GLY A 340 24.79 7.95 -74.94
C GLY A 340 23.70 7.98 -76.00
#